data_AF-A0A1M5K7Q0-F1
#
_entry.id   AF-A0A1M5K7Q0-F1
#
_cell.length_a   1.000
_cell.length_b   1.000
_cell.length_c   1.000
_cell.angle_alpha   90.00
_cell.angle_beta   90.00
_cell.angle_gamma   90.00
#
_symmetry.space_group_name_H-M   'P 1'
#
loop_
_entity.id
_entity.type
_entity.pdbx_description
1 polymer ?
#
loop_
_entity_poly.entity_id
_entity_poly.type
_entity_poly.pdbx_seq_one_letter_code
_entity_poly.pdbx_strand_id
1 'polypeptide(L)'
;MYDTLYRQFANLYSQTAGHLTDTLNSNTYTGLLDKLYEHGEDPDIRNFLSYLELFSLKVYMTEGIYYADADPDLFYGIFKDKASPPLLNYLVIRKKELTEGFSEDAGLIISFPEVYDRVEAWGKFMADHPDHSLRNDAMGLYEMYLSTLITGMDNSRIFDFKQEKLNPEIKSLYENIMKDGKDSLSRKIITDYYTFLSKNDFRYNDSIATFLDKYQLSTMLAVQPPTR
;
A
#
# COMPACT_ATOMS: atom_id res chain seq x y z
N MET A 1 -1.40 -20.64 17.53
CA MET A 1 0.05 -20.94 17.59
C MET A 1 0.77 -20.38 16.36
N TYR A 2 0.38 -20.79 15.14
CA TYR A 2 1.03 -20.31 13.91
C TYR A 2 0.84 -18.81 13.64
N ASP A 3 -0.29 -18.22 14.02
CA ASP A 3 -0.54 -16.78 13.83
C ASP A 3 0.34 -15.90 14.73
N THR A 4 0.57 -16.35 15.97
CA THR A 4 1.54 -15.71 16.86
C THR A 4 2.96 -15.85 16.33
N LEU A 5 3.31 -17.03 15.81
CA LEU A 5 4.61 -17.27 15.18
C LEU A 5 4.80 -16.39 13.94
N TYR A 6 3.77 -16.23 13.11
CA TYR A 6 3.78 -15.30 11.98
C TYR A 6 4.10 -13.88 12.45
N ARG A 7 3.41 -13.37 13.47
CA ARG A 7 3.69 -12.02 13.98
C ARG A 7 5.11 -11.84 14.47
N GLN A 8 5.62 -12.80 15.25
CA GLN A 8 7.00 -12.75 15.75
C GLN A 8 8.01 -12.81 14.60
N PHE A 9 7.78 -13.70 13.63
CA PHE A 9 8.66 -13.84 12.48
C PHE A 9 8.62 -12.60 11.57
N ALA A 10 7.43 -12.07 11.27
CA ALA A 10 7.27 -10.85 10.46
C ALA A 10 7.97 -9.64 11.10
N ASN A 11 7.85 -9.49 12.43
CA ASN A 11 8.55 -8.42 13.15
C ASN A 11 10.08 -8.58 13.09
N LEU A 12 10.60 -9.78 13.40
CA LEU A 12 12.03 -10.06 13.31
C LEU A 12 12.57 -9.81 11.89
N TYR A 13 11.80 -10.23 10.89
CA TYR A 13 12.18 -10.09 9.50
C TYR A 13 12.20 -8.63 9.04
N SER A 14 11.17 -7.85 9.41
CA SER A 14 11.11 -6.41 9.16
C SER A 14 12.29 -5.67 9.81
N GLN A 15 12.66 -6.01 11.05
CA GLN A 15 13.85 -5.44 11.70
C GLN A 15 15.14 -5.80 10.95
N THR A 16 15.25 -7.04 10.48
CA THR A 16 16.43 -7.49 9.71
C THR A 16 16.55 -6.74 8.39
N ALA A 17 15.45 -6.59 7.65
CA ALA A 17 15.39 -5.82 6.41
C ALA A 17 15.68 -4.33 6.64
N GLY A 18 15.19 -3.76 7.74
CA GLY A 18 15.50 -2.40 8.18
C GLY A 18 16.99 -2.20 8.45
N HIS A 19 17.62 -3.09 9.22
CA HIS A 19 19.07 -3.04 9.46
C HIS A 19 19.90 -3.17 8.18
N LEU A 20 19.47 -4.02 7.24
CA LEU A 20 20.12 -4.11 5.93
C LEU A 20 19.95 -2.82 5.14
N THR A 21 18.76 -2.21 5.16
CA THR A 21 18.50 -0.90 4.54
C THR A 21 19.41 0.19 5.10
N ASP A 22 19.51 0.29 6.43
CA ASP A 22 20.39 1.27 7.10
C ASP A 22 21.86 1.04 6.72
N THR A 23 22.25 -0.23 6.65
CA THR A 23 23.61 -0.65 6.30
C THR A 23 23.93 -0.30 4.84
N LEU A 24 23.01 -0.57 3.91
CA LEU A 24 23.15 -0.23 2.50
C LEU A 24 23.38 1.27 2.30
N ASN A 25 22.59 2.11 2.97
CA ASN A 25 22.67 3.57 2.84
C ASN A 25 23.72 4.22 3.75
N SER A 26 24.53 3.42 4.43
CA SER A 26 25.67 3.93 5.19
C SER A 26 26.87 4.21 4.28
N ASN A 27 27.81 5.03 4.75
CA ASN A 27 29.08 5.29 4.04
C ASN A 27 29.98 4.04 3.92
N THR A 28 29.58 2.90 4.47
CA THR A 28 30.34 1.65 4.44
C THR A 28 30.31 0.97 3.06
N TYR A 29 29.25 1.16 2.27
CA TYR A 29 29.03 0.41 1.02
C TYR A 29 28.81 1.31 -0.21
N THR A 30 29.32 2.54 -0.21
CA THR A 30 29.14 3.50 -1.32
C THR A 30 29.51 2.89 -2.69
N GLY A 31 30.64 2.19 -2.79
CA GLY A 31 31.04 1.54 -4.03
C GLY A 31 30.14 0.38 -4.48
N LEU A 32 29.37 -0.24 -3.58
CA LEU A 32 28.35 -1.24 -3.93
C LEU A 32 27.08 -0.55 -4.48
N LEU A 33 26.65 0.55 -3.86
CA LEU A 33 25.50 1.33 -4.30
C LEU A 33 25.73 1.97 -5.68
N ASP A 34 26.91 2.54 -5.91
CA ASP A 34 27.29 3.13 -7.20
C ASP A 34 27.20 2.07 -8.31
N LYS A 35 27.73 0.86 -8.05
CA LYS A 35 27.62 -0.28 -8.96
C LYS A 35 26.18 -0.77 -9.18
N LEU A 36 25.33 -0.78 -8.14
CA LEU A 36 23.91 -1.11 -8.29
C LEU A 36 23.20 -0.15 -9.24
N TYR A 37 23.54 1.14 -9.16
CA TYR A 37 22.96 2.18 -10.00
C TYR A 37 23.46 2.14 -11.46
N GLU A 38 24.75 1.90 -11.67
CA GLU A 38 25.39 2.04 -12.98
C GLU A 38 25.53 0.70 -13.74
N HIS A 39 25.61 -0.43 -13.02
CA HIS A 39 26.07 -1.71 -13.55
C HIS A 39 25.36 -2.93 -12.91
N GLY A 40 24.02 -3.04 -13.07
CA GLY A 40 23.24 -4.17 -12.55
C GLY A 40 23.68 -5.57 -13.01
N GLU A 41 24.51 -5.68 -14.07
CA GLU A 41 25.08 -6.95 -14.55
C GLU A 41 26.48 -7.27 -13.99
N ASP A 42 27.07 -6.38 -13.19
CA ASP A 42 28.36 -6.60 -12.52
C ASP A 42 28.30 -7.91 -11.70
N PRO A 43 29.28 -8.83 -11.85
CA PRO A 43 29.25 -10.12 -11.16
C PRO A 43 29.16 -10.02 -9.63
N ASP A 44 29.78 -9.01 -9.02
CA ASP A 44 29.73 -8.81 -7.57
C ASP A 44 28.32 -8.39 -7.13
N ILE A 45 27.67 -7.53 -7.93
CA ILE A 45 26.27 -7.11 -7.68
C ILE A 45 25.32 -8.29 -7.84
N ARG A 46 25.46 -9.08 -8.91
CA ARG A 46 24.64 -10.28 -9.10
C ARG A 46 24.82 -11.27 -7.96
N ASN A 47 26.06 -11.52 -7.54
CA ASN A 47 26.34 -12.40 -6.41
C ASN A 47 25.70 -11.86 -5.12
N PHE A 48 25.85 -10.56 -4.84
CA PHE A 48 25.23 -9.92 -3.68
C PHE A 48 23.71 -10.08 -3.67
N LEU A 49 23.04 -9.76 -4.78
CA LEU A 49 21.58 -9.91 -4.91
C LEU A 49 21.16 -11.39 -4.76
N SER A 50 21.87 -12.32 -5.39
CA SER A 50 21.61 -13.76 -5.21
C SER A 50 21.81 -14.24 -3.77
N TYR A 51 22.77 -13.68 -3.03
CA TYR A 51 22.91 -13.99 -1.59
C TYR A 51 21.71 -13.50 -0.78
N LEU A 52 21.15 -12.33 -1.10
CA LEU A 52 19.94 -11.84 -0.43
C LEU A 52 18.72 -12.71 -0.75
N GLU A 53 18.59 -13.18 -1.99
CA GLU A 53 17.51 -14.08 -2.40
C GLU A 53 17.50 -15.40 -1.62
N LEU A 54 18.66 -15.93 -1.20
CA LEU A 54 18.73 -17.12 -0.33
C LEU A 54 18.01 -16.92 1.00
N PHE A 55 17.90 -15.68 1.46
CA PHE A 55 17.17 -15.30 2.67
C PHE A 55 15.78 -14.76 2.38
N SER A 56 15.33 -14.75 1.12
CA SER A 56 14.09 -14.12 0.63
C SER A 56 14.04 -12.60 0.85
N LEU A 57 15.21 -11.94 0.79
CA LEU A 57 15.33 -10.49 0.78
C LEU A 57 15.50 -9.98 -0.65
N LYS A 58 14.88 -8.85 -0.94
CA LYS A 58 15.02 -8.13 -2.21
C LYS A 58 15.42 -6.69 -1.94
N VAL A 59 16.20 -6.13 -2.86
CA VAL A 59 16.56 -4.71 -2.84
C VAL A 59 15.68 -3.98 -3.85
N TYR A 60 15.11 -2.88 -3.40
CA TYR A 60 14.27 -1.97 -4.15
C TYR A 60 14.87 -0.57 -4.12
N MET A 61 14.34 0.32 -4.95
CA MET A 61 14.76 1.72 -4.99
C MET A 61 13.52 2.61 -5.07
N THR A 62 13.54 3.74 -4.38
CA THR A 62 12.59 4.85 -4.55
C THR A 62 13.36 6.15 -4.40
N GLU A 63 13.14 7.12 -5.27
CA GLU A 63 13.81 8.44 -5.22
C GLU A 63 15.35 8.35 -5.13
N GLY A 64 15.95 7.33 -5.75
CA GLY A 64 17.40 7.10 -5.71
C GLY A 64 17.94 6.51 -4.39
N ILE A 65 17.07 6.17 -3.45
CA ILE A 65 17.42 5.53 -2.18
C ILE A 65 17.09 4.04 -2.28
N TYR A 66 18.09 3.19 -2.04
CA TYR A 66 17.91 1.75 -2.01
C TYR A 66 17.37 1.30 -0.65
N TYR A 67 16.48 0.31 -0.65
CA TYR A 67 16.00 -0.32 0.59
C TYR A 67 15.82 -1.80 0.38
N ALA A 68 16.04 -2.57 1.44
CA ALA A 68 15.77 -3.99 1.46
C ALA A 68 14.39 -4.26 2.06
N ASP A 69 13.66 -5.19 1.49
CA ASP A 69 12.39 -5.67 2.04
C ASP A 69 12.20 -7.16 1.72
N ALA A 70 11.20 -7.78 2.33
CA ALA A 70 10.83 -9.16 2.08
C ALA A 70 10.45 -9.39 0.62
N ASP A 71 10.81 -10.58 0.13
CA ASP A 71 10.18 -11.13 -1.05
C ASP A 71 8.67 -11.25 -0.81
N PRO A 72 7.81 -10.74 -1.71
CA PRO A 72 6.35 -10.86 -1.60
C PRO A 72 5.85 -12.29 -1.34
N ASP A 73 6.60 -13.31 -1.77
CA ASP A 73 6.25 -14.71 -1.59
C ASP A 73 6.62 -15.29 -0.22
N LEU A 74 7.50 -14.64 0.56
CA LEU A 74 8.10 -15.21 1.77
C LEU A 74 7.06 -15.72 2.77
N PHE A 75 6.19 -14.83 3.26
CA PHE A 75 5.28 -15.17 4.35
C PHE A 75 4.20 -16.15 3.89
N TYR A 76 3.64 -15.94 2.69
CA TYR A 76 2.70 -16.90 2.13
C TYR A 76 3.35 -18.28 1.96
N GLY A 77 4.55 -18.35 1.40
CA GLY A 77 5.28 -19.61 1.18
C GLY A 77 5.53 -20.41 2.45
N ILE A 78 5.93 -19.75 3.54
CA ILE A 78 6.21 -20.39 4.84
C ILE A 78 4.93 -20.89 5.52
N PHE A 79 3.85 -20.09 5.47
CA PHE A 79 2.68 -20.31 6.31
C PHE A 79 1.49 -20.94 5.58
N LYS A 80 1.45 -21.00 4.24
CA LYS A 80 0.26 -21.43 3.47
C LYS A 80 -0.37 -22.75 3.91
N ASP A 81 0.44 -23.74 4.33
CA ASP A 81 -0.02 -25.08 4.70
C ASP A 81 -0.25 -25.23 6.22
N LYS A 82 0.03 -24.19 7.02
CA LYS A 82 0.00 -24.21 8.49
C LYS A 82 -0.84 -23.08 9.10
N ALA A 83 -1.15 -22.06 8.32
CA ALA A 83 -1.88 -20.88 8.74
C ALA A 83 -3.33 -21.22 9.13
N SER A 84 -3.86 -20.47 10.10
CA SER A 84 -5.31 -20.41 10.27
C SER A 84 -5.98 -19.89 8.99
N PRO A 85 -7.26 -20.20 8.73
CA PRO A 85 -7.96 -19.65 7.57
C PRO A 85 -7.92 -18.11 7.49
N PRO A 86 -8.09 -17.35 8.60
CA PRO A 86 -7.91 -15.89 8.58
C PRO A 86 -6.48 -15.47 8.21
N LEU A 87 -5.45 -16.08 8.80
CA LEU A 87 -4.06 -15.75 8.44
C LEU A 87 -3.77 -16.07 6.97
N LEU A 88 -4.26 -17.19 6.45
CA LEU A 88 -4.08 -17.54 5.04
C LEU A 88 -4.72 -16.50 4.13
N ASN A 89 -5.95 -16.06 4.43
CA ASN A 89 -6.64 -15.01 3.70
C ASN A 89 -5.83 -13.70 3.70
N TYR A 90 -5.36 -13.27 4.89
CA TYR A 90 -4.50 -12.09 5.04
C TYR A 90 -3.23 -12.18 4.16
N LEU A 91 -2.54 -13.32 4.19
CA LEU A 91 -1.30 -13.53 3.44
C LEU A 91 -1.52 -13.58 1.93
N VAL A 92 -2.67 -14.09 1.47
CA VAL A 92 -3.02 -14.06 0.04
C VAL A 92 -3.20 -12.61 -0.44
N ILE A 93 -3.90 -11.77 0.33
CA ILE A 93 -4.07 -10.35 -0.02
C ILE A 93 -2.71 -9.64 0.00
N ARG A 94 -1.93 -9.75 1.07
CA ARG A 94 -0.61 -9.09 1.18
C ARG A 94 0.37 -9.53 0.11
N LYS A 95 0.46 -10.83 -0.20
CA LYS A 95 1.35 -11.32 -1.27
C LYS A 95 1.05 -10.63 -2.61
N LYS A 96 -0.24 -10.52 -2.97
CA LYS A 96 -0.67 -9.85 -4.21
C LYS A 96 -0.25 -8.38 -4.18
N GLU A 97 -0.59 -7.66 -3.12
CA GLU A 97 -0.28 -6.22 -2.99
C GLU A 97 1.23 -5.93 -3.01
N LEU A 98 2.02 -6.73 -2.29
CA LEU A 98 3.48 -6.59 -2.24
C LEU A 98 4.14 -6.87 -3.59
N THR A 99 3.53 -7.73 -4.41
CA THR A 99 4.00 -8.07 -5.77
C THR A 99 3.69 -6.94 -6.75
N GLU A 100 2.47 -6.40 -6.69
CA GLU A 100 2.00 -5.31 -7.55
C GLU A 100 2.60 -3.95 -7.15
N GLY A 101 2.95 -3.77 -5.87
CA GLY A 101 3.35 -2.50 -5.29
C GLY A 101 2.18 -1.54 -5.08
N PHE A 102 2.45 -0.30 -4.70
CA PHE A 102 1.42 0.71 -4.42
C PHE A 102 1.79 2.10 -4.91
N SER A 103 2.95 2.61 -4.52
CA SER A 103 3.39 3.96 -4.90
C SER A 103 4.90 4.09 -5.09
N GLU A 104 5.29 5.11 -5.84
CA GLU A 104 6.67 5.57 -6.01
C GLU A 104 6.66 7.10 -6.15
N ASP A 105 7.60 7.81 -5.52
CA ASP A 105 7.68 9.29 -5.52
C ASP A 105 6.31 9.94 -5.24
N ALA A 106 5.64 9.53 -4.15
CA ALA A 106 4.29 9.97 -3.78
C ALA A 106 3.24 9.93 -4.92
N GLY A 107 3.42 9.02 -5.88
CA GLY A 107 2.50 8.75 -6.99
C GLY A 107 2.08 7.29 -7.02
N LEU A 108 0.86 7.03 -7.47
CA LEU A 108 0.36 5.67 -7.65
C LEU A 108 1.06 4.99 -8.83
N ILE A 109 1.51 3.76 -8.61
CA ILE A 109 2.00 2.87 -9.69
C ILE A 109 0.94 1.84 -10.12
N ILE A 110 -0.22 1.85 -9.46
CA ILE A 110 -1.43 1.09 -9.80
C ILE A 110 -2.58 2.05 -10.11
N SER A 111 -3.64 1.58 -10.76
CA SER A 111 -4.80 2.39 -11.08
C SER A 111 -5.72 2.62 -9.87
N PHE A 112 -6.50 3.71 -9.86
CA PHE A 112 -7.52 3.94 -8.83
C PHE A 112 -8.58 2.82 -8.70
N PRO A 113 -9.04 2.16 -9.79
CA PRO A 113 -9.84 0.95 -9.68
C PRO A 113 -9.15 -0.17 -8.89
N GLU A 114 -7.85 -0.41 -9.11
CA GLU A 114 -7.10 -1.41 -8.34
C GLU A 114 -6.97 -1.02 -6.86
N VAL A 115 -6.83 0.27 -6.56
CA VAL A 115 -6.90 0.78 -5.17
C VAL A 115 -8.27 0.47 -4.55
N TYR A 116 -9.36 0.65 -5.28
CA TYR A 116 -10.70 0.30 -4.81
C TYR A 116 -10.87 -1.21 -4.56
N ASP A 117 -10.33 -2.05 -5.43
CA ASP A 117 -10.32 -3.50 -5.21
C ASP A 117 -9.60 -3.88 -3.90
N ARG A 118 -8.51 -3.19 -3.55
CA ARG A 118 -7.80 -3.38 -2.28
C ARG A 118 -8.63 -2.93 -1.08
N VAL A 119 -9.33 -1.80 -1.18
CA VAL A 119 -10.28 -1.35 -0.15
C VAL A 119 -11.35 -2.42 0.10
N GLU A 120 -11.95 -2.97 -0.95
CA GLU A 120 -12.98 -4.02 -0.81
C GLU A 120 -12.40 -5.32 -0.25
N ALA A 121 -11.18 -5.71 -0.64
CA ALA A 121 -10.50 -6.90 -0.11
C ALA A 121 -10.27 -6.78 1.42
N TRP A 122 -9.74 -5.65 1.89
CA TRP A 122 -9.53 -5.42 3.32
C TRP A 122 -10.84 -5.22 4.09
N GLY A 123 -11.81 -4.53 3.49
CA GLY A 123 -13.16 -4.40 4.05
C GLY A 123 -13.82 -5.76 4.28
N LYS A 124 -13.72 -6.66 3.29
CA LYS A 124 -14.22 -8.04 3.40
C LYS A 124 -13.46 -8.84 4.46
N PHE A 125 -12.13 -8.77 4.49
CA PHE A 125 -11.32 -9.45 5.51
C PHE A 125 -11.78 -9.07 6.93
N MET A 126 -11.97 -7.78 7.19
CA MET A 126 -12.40 -7.30 8.51
C MET A 126 -13.83 -7.72 8.86
N ALA A 127 -14.72 -7.81 7.86
CA ALA A 127 -16.09 -8.27 8.05
C ALA A 127 -16.17 -9.79 8.34
N ASP A 128 -15.37 -10.59 7.64
CA ASP A 128 -15.31 -12.04 7.80
C ASP A 128 -14.58 -12.45 9.10
N HIS A 129 -13.68 -11.59 9.61
CA HIS A 129 -12.79 -11.89 10.74
C HIS A 129 -12.76 -10.77 11.81
N PRO A 130 -13.92 -10.41 12.41
CA PRO A 130 -14.05 -9.22 13.26
C PRO A 130 -13.25 -9.29 14.57
N ASP A 131 -13.00 -10.48 15.10
CA ASP A 131 -12.27 -10.67 16.37
C ASP A 131 -10.82 -11.14 16.15
N HIS A 132 -10.37 -11.20 14.90
CA HIS A 132 -9.03 -11.69 14.59
C HIS A 132 -7.96 -10.64 14.91
N SER A 133 -6.82 -11.09 15.44
CA SER A 133 -5.74 -10.18 15.85
C SER A 133 -5.22 -9.29 14.71
N LEU A 134 -5.28 -9.76 13.45
CA LEU A 134 -4.83 -9.03 12.24
C LEU A 134 -5.82 -7.94 11.77
N ARG A 135 -6.97 -7.80 12.42
CA ARG A 135 -7.99 -6.82 12.03
C ARG A 135 -7.45 -5.39 12.06
N ASN A 136 -6.62 -5.03 13.05
CA ASN A 136 -6.07 -3.68 13.14
C ASN A 136 -5.07 -3.40 12.00
N ASP A 137 -4.26 -4.39 11.63
CA ASP A 137 -3.34 -4.27 10.50
C ASP A 137 -4.12 -4.12 9.18
N ALA A 138 -5.19 -4.89 9.01
CA ALA A 138 -6.12 -4.77 7.89
C ALA A 138 -6.85 -3.41 7.85
N MET A 139 -7.21 -2.86 9.01
CA MET A 139 -7.84 -1.55 9.12
C MET A 139 -6.91 -0.45 8.64
N GLY A 140 -5.64 -0.47 9.05
CA GLY A 140 -4.66 0.52 8.59
C GLY A 140 -4.49 0.52 7.06
N LEU A 141 -4.44 -0.67 6.44
CA LEU A 141 -4.38 -0.81 4.98
C LEU A 141 -5.67 -0.32 4.30
N TYR A 142 -6.83 -0.70 4.85
CA TYR A 142 -8.13 -0.23 4.37
C TYR A 142 -8.23 1.30 4.41
N GLU A 143 -7.88 1.92 5.52
CA GLU A 143 -7.93 3.37 5.73
C GLU A 143 -6.97 4.09 4.80
N MET A 144 -5.75 3.58 4.63
CA MET A 144 -4.77 4.12 3.69
C MET A 144 -5.30 4.13 2.25
N TYR A 145 -5.76 2.98 1.74
CA TYR A 145 -6.27 2.89 0.37
C TYR A 145 -7.55 3.72 0.18
N LEU A 146 -8.45 3.75 1.16
CA LEU A 146 -9.66 4.57 1.09
C LEU A 146 -9.32 6.07 1.12
N SER A 147 -8.35 6.47 1.92
CA SER A 147 -7.85 7.85 1.97
C SER A 147 -7.21 8.25 0.63
N THR A 148 -6.50 7.33 -0.02
CA THR A 148 -5.97 7.54 -1.38
C THR A 148 -7.07 7.76 -2.39
N LEU A 149 -8.19 7.00 -2.34
CA LEU A 149 -9.33 7.28 -3.21
C LEU A 149 -9.88 8.69 -2.97
N ILE A 150 -10.02 9.11 -1.71
CA ILE A 150 -10.66 10.37 -1.32
C ILE A 150 -9.79 11.61 -1.57
N THR A 151 -8.47 11.49 -1.46
CA THR A 151 -7.54 12.64 -1.50
C THR A 151 -6.54 12.58 -2.67
N GLY A 152 -6.29 11.40 -3.23
CA GLY A 152 -5.17 11.15 -4.12
C GLY A 152 -3.84 11.16 -3.38
N MET A 153 -2.75 11.24 -4.13
CA MET A 153 -1.39 11.49 -3.62
C MET A 153 -0.79 12.72 -4.30
N ASP A 154 0.39 13.16 -3.87
CA ASP A 154 0.98 14.39 -4.39
C ASP A 154 1.22 14.35 -5.91
N ASN A 155 1.71 13.21 -6.42
CA ASN A 155 1.95 12.94 -7.83
C ASN A 155 0.83 12.09 -8.48
N SER A 156 -0.28 11.88 -7.78
CA SER A 156 -1.49 11.22 -8.29
C SER A 156 -2.73 11.86 -7.69
N ARG A 157 -2.90 13.15 -7.97
CA ARG A 157 -4.02 13.96 -7.47
C ARG A 157 -5.33 13.51 -8.08
N ILE A 158 -6.41 13.55 -7.30
CA ILE A 158 -7.76 13.39 -7.83
C ILE A 158 -8.39 14.70 -8.30
N PHE A 159 -7.84 15.85 -7.91
CA PHE A 159 -8.25 17.17 -8.37
C PHE A 159 -7.20 17.73 -9.32
N ASP A 160 -7.65 18.36 -10.41
CA ASP A 160 -6.76 19.07 -11.34
C ASP A 160 -6.05 20.25 -10.63
N PHE A 161 -4.74 20.38 -10.84
CA PHE A 161 -3.92 21.40 -10.16
C PHE A 161 -4.32 22.85 -10.46
N LYS A 162 -4.91 23.12 -11.63
CA LYS A 162 -5.24 24.50 -12.05
C LYS A 162 -6.70 24.84 -11.84
N GLN A 163 -7.56 23.88 -12.16
CA GLN A 163 -9.01 24.06 -12.12
C GLN A 163 -9.59 23.68 -10.76
N GLU A 164 -8.81 22.97 -9.93
CA GLU A 164 -9.24 22.42 -8.64
C GLU A 164 -10.51 21.57 -8.78
N LYS A 165 -10.74 20.99 -9.96
CA LYS A 165 -11.93 20.20 -10.28
C LYS A 165 -11.60 18.72 -10.24
N LEU A 166 -12.52 17.91 -9.72
CA LEU A 166 -12.37 16.47 -9.67
C LEU A 166 -12.10 15.93 -11.08
N ASN A 167 -11.07 15.11 -11.21
CA ASN A 167 -10.71 14.45 -12.45
C ASN A 167 -11.91 13.63 -12.96
N PRO A 168 -12.32 13.77 -14.23
CA PRO A 168 -13.43 13.01 -14.82
C PRO A 168 -13.31 11.49 -14.67
N GLU A 169 -12.10 10.93 -14.67
CA GLU A 169 -11.87 9.50 -14.48
C GLU A 169 -12.24 9.05 -13.06
N ILE A 170 -11.86 9.84 -12.05
CA ILE A 170 -12.20 9.59 -10.64
C ILE A 170 -13.70 9.73 -10.42
N LYS A 171 -14.31 10.76 -11.03
CA LYS A 171 -15.76 10.93 -11.00
C LYS A 171 -16.48 9.70 -11.57
N SER A 172 -16.01 9.21 -12.72
CA SER A 172 -16.57 8.03 -13.38
C SER A 172 -16.39 6.76 -12.54
N LEU A 173 -15.24 6.60 -11.88
CA LEU A 173 -15.01 5.52 -10.93
C LEU A 173 -16.03 5.55 -9.78
N TYR A 174 -16.26 6.70 -9.14
CA TYR A 174 -17.25 6.84 -8.07
C TYR A 174 -18.67 6.51 -8.55
N GLU A 175 -19.06 7.01 -9.72
CA GLU A 175 -20.36 6.70 -10.31
C GLU A 175 -20.53 5.19 -10.60
N ASN A 176 -19.45 4.49 -10.99
CA ASN A 176 -19.48 3.05 -11.21
C ASN A 176 -19.58 2.27 -9.89
N ILE A 177 -18.84 2.68 -8.86
CA ILE A 177 -18.90 2.11 -7.51
C ILE A 177 -20.34 2.20 -6.95
N MET A 178 -21.03 3.31 -7.18
CA MET A 178 -22.42 3.50 -6.76
C MET A 178 -23.41 2.58 -7.50
N LYS A 179 -23.08 2.11 -8.72
CA LYS A 179 -23.95 1.26 -9.54
C LYS A 179 -23.82 -0.24 -9.25
N ASP A 180 -22.68 -0.71 -8.71
CA ASP A 180 -22.40 -2.15 -8.51
C ASP A 180 -23.38 -2.84 -7.53
N GLY A 181 -24.19 -2.08 -6.77
CA GLY A 181 -25.30 -2.61 -5.97
C GLY A 181 -24.91 -3.42 -4.73
N LYS A 182 -23.64 -3.83 -4.59
CA LYS A 182 -23.11 -4.49 -3.39
C LYS A 182 -22.94 -3.48 -2.25
N ASP A 183 -23.52 -3.76 -1.09
CA ASP A 183 -23.39 -2.89 0.07
C ASP A 183 -22.03 -3.13 0.77
N SER A 184 -21.21 -2.09 0.84
CA SER A 184 -19.98 -2.06 1.64
C SER A 184 -19.80 -0.71 2.35
N LEU A 185 -19.01 -0.68 3.42
CA LEU A 185 -18.71 0.55 4.16
C LEU A 185 -18.00 1.57 3.27
N SER A 186 -17.02 1.13 2.49
CA SER A 186 -16.28 1.91 1.51
C SER A 186 -17.19 2.52 0.46
N ARG A 187 -18.12 1.74 -0.12
CA ARG A 187 -19.11 2.27 -1.07
C ARG A 187 -19.94 3.39 -0.43
N LYS A 188 -20.39 3.21 0.82
CA LYS A 188 -21.14 4.25 1.55
C LYS A 188 -20.31 5.53 1.70
N ILE A 189 -19.05 5.41 2.14
CA ILE A 189 -18.15 6.56 2.33
C ILE A 189 -17.90 7.28 0.99
N ILE A 190 -17.63 6.54 -0.08
CA ILE A 190 -17.41 7.11 -1.43
C ILE A 190 -18.68 7.79 -1.95
N THR A 191 -19.86 7.21 -1.71
CA THR A 191 -21.15 7.82 -2.07
C THR A 191 -21.41 9.12 -1.31
N ASP A 192 -21.11 9.11 -0.01
CA ASP A 192 -21.20 10.29 0.84
C ASP A 192 -20.23 11.38 0.36
N TYR A 193 -19.01 11.00 -0.05
CA TYR A 193 -18.00 11.92 -0.59
C TYR A 193 -18.41 12.50 -1.93
N TYR A 194 -18.90 11.67 -2.86
CA TYR A 194 -19.43 12.12 -4.14
C TYR A 194 -20.55 13.15 -3.95
N THR A 195 -21.49 12.88 -3.03
CA THR A 195 -22.60 13.78 -2.70
C THR A 195 -22.11 15.06 -2.03
N PHE A 196 -21.06 14.99 -1.22
CA PHE A 196 -20.40 16.15 -0.65
C PHE A 196 -19.79 17.02 -1.75
N LEU A 197 -19.02 16.44 -2.68
CA LEU A 197 -18.38 17.16 -3.78
C LEU A 197 -19.41 17.76 -4.76
N SER A 198 -20.52 17.08 -5.02
CA SER A 198 -21.54 17.56 -5.97
C SER A 198 -22.19 18.87 -5.53
N LYS A 199 -22.21 19.17 -4.22
CA LYS A 199 -22.74 20.45 -3.68
C LYS A 199 -21.89 21.66 -4.07
N ASN A 200 -20.65 21.44 -4.51
CA ASN A 200 -19.70 22.47 -4.90
C ASN A 200 -19.16 22.28 -6.33
N ASP A 201 -20.00 21.77 -7.26
CA ASP A 201 -19.61 21.50 -8.66
C ASP A 201 -18.32 20.63 -8.78
N PHE A 202 -18.11 19.72 -7.83
CA PHE A 202 -16.94 18.85 -7.76
C PHE A 202 -15.61 19.60 -7.68
N ARG A 203 -15.60 20.79 -7.08
CA ARG A 203 -14.38 21.55 -6.82
C ARG A 203 -13.84 21.27 -5.43
N TYR A 204 -12.52 21.20 -5.35
CA TYR A 204 -11.78 21.17 -4.08
C TYR A 204 -12.25 22.31 -3.18
N ASN A 205 -12.30 22.04 -1.88
CA ASN A 205 -12.55 23.04 -0.86
C ASN A 205 -12.04 22.51 0.50
N ASP A 206 -11.76 23.43 1.42
CA ASP A 206 -11.16 23.10 2.71
C ASP A 206 -12.05 22.25 3.63
N SER A 207 -13.35 22.11 3.33
CA SER A 207 -14.24 21.23 4.09
C SER A 207 -13.98 19.74 3.85
N ILE A 208 -13.09 19.39 2.91
CA ILE A 208 -12.59 18.00 2.74
C ILE A 208 -11.91 17.51 4.01
N ALA A 209 -11.17 18.36 4.73
CA ALA A 209 -10.57 17.98 6.01
C ALA A 209 -11.62 17.52 7.01
N THR A 210 -12.71 18.28 7.15
CA THR A 210 -13.85 17.91 8.01
C THR A 210 -14.53 16.60 7.55
N PHE A 211 -14.55 16.32 6.25
CA PHE A 211 -15.06 15.06 5.73
C PHE A 211 -14.17 13.89 6.18
N LEU A 212 -12.85 14.03 6.07
CA LEU A 212 -11.89 13.00 6.53
C LEU A 212 -12.04 12.74 8.03
N ASP A 213 -12.10 13.79 8.85
CA ASP A 213 -12.26 13.70 10.31
C ASP A 213 -13.54 12.92 10.69
N LYS A 214 -14.65 13.17 9.99
CA LYS A 214 -15.93 12.46 10.21
C LYS A 214 -15.78 10.94 10.06
N TYR A 215 -14.92 10.48 9.14
CA TYR A 215 -14.69 9.06 8.88
C TYR A 215 -13.38 8.54 9.51
N GLN A 216 -12.70 9.35 10.33
CA GLN A 216 -11.42 9.02 10.95
C GLN A 216 -10.33 8.65 9.92
N LEU A 217 -10.37 9.32 8.77
CA LEU A 217 -9.38 9.14 7.71
C LEU A 217 -8.32 10.24 7.77
N SER A 218 -7.14 9.94 7.24
CA SER A 218 -6.03 10.91 7.12
C SER A 218 -5.82 11.30 5.67
N THR A 219 -5.23 12.46 5.41
CA THR A 219 -4.86 12.84 4.03
C THR A 219 -3.69 12.00 3.52
N MET A 220 -3.71 11.64 2.22
CA MET A 220 -2.58 11.03 1.52
C MET A 220 -1.76 12.05 0.71
N LEU A 221 -2.04 13.34 0.91
CA LEU A 221 -1.27 14.46 0.38
C LEU A 221 -0.21 14.92 1.39
N ALA A 222 0.96 15.37 0.90
CA ALA A 222 2.09 15.82 1.72
C ALA A 222 2.58 14.77 2.75
N VAL A 223 2.41 13.48 2.41
CA VAL A 223 2.93 12.35 3.18
C VAL A 223 3.67 11.43 2.21
N GLN A 224 4.65 10.67 2.72
CA GLN A 224 5.29 9.61 1.94
C GLN A 224 4.49 8.31 2.11
N PRO A 225 3.74 7.85 1.10
CA PRO A 225 3.02 6.59 1.19
C PRO A 225 4.03 5.42 1.15
N PRO A 226 3.68 4.25 1.73
CA PRO A 226 4.52 3.07 1.60
C PRO A 226 4.57 2.62 0.14
N THR A 227 5.72 2.13 -0.32
CA THR A 227 5.86 1.69 -1.70
C THR A 227 5.08 0.40 -2.00
N ARG A 228 4.78 -0.41 -0.99
CA ARG A 228 4.19 -1.76 -1.07
C ARG A 228 3.33 -2.11 0.15
#